data_AF-A0A9D0DS42-F1
#
_entry.id   AF-A0A9D0DS42-F1
#
_cell.length_a   1.000
_cell.length_b   1.000
_cell.length_c   1.000
_cell.angle_alpha   90.00
_cell.angle_beta   90.00
_cell.angle_gamma   90.00
#
_symmetry.space_group_name_H-M   'P 1'
#
loop_
_entity.id
_entity.type
_entity.pdbx_description
1 polymer ?
#
loop_
_entity_poly.entity_id
_entity_poly.type
_entity_poly.pdbx_seq_one_letter_code
_entity_poly.pdbx_strand_id
1 'polypeptide(L)'
;MKDSENKQLYICFSQLLDYPTADLKTQTQTCIDLLKTNHIEAAEQMAKFLEFVQNKDIGYLEEVYTGTFDVNPACHIFAGHLLFGESFKRGAFMAGLEQ
;
A
#
# COMPACT_ATOMS: atom_id res chain seq x y z
N MET A 1 -11.67 -16.85 -13.02
CA MET A 1 -10.55 -16.10 -13.64
C MET A 1 -10.40 -14.71 -13.04
N LYS A 2 -11.45 -13.87 -13.03
CA LYS A 2 -11.45 -12.54 -12.37
C LYS A 2 -11.04 -12.55 -10.88
N ASP A 3 -11.47 -13.54 -10.10
CA ASP A 3 -11.12 -13.59 -8.67
C ASP A 3 -9.63 -13.84 -8.41
N SER A 4 -8.95 -14.56 -9.31
CA SER A 4 -7.51 -14.80 -9.21
C SER A 4 -6.70 -13.54 -9.53
N GLU A 5 -7.18 -12.75 -10.48
CA GLU A 5 -6.57 -11.48 -10.88
C GLU A 5 -6.74 -10.42 -9.78
N ASN A 6 -7.95 -10.27 -9.24
CA ASN A 6 -8.21 -9.38 -8.10
C ASN A 6 -7.35 -9.77 -6.89
N LYS A 7 -7.20 -11.07 -6.62
CA LYS A 7 -6.32 -11.55 -5.55
C LYS A 7 -4.86 -11.13 -5.77
N GLN A 8 -4.35 -11.22 -6.99
CA GLN A 8 -3.00 -10.77 -7.32
C GLN A 8 -2.83 -9.26 -7.14
N LEU A 9 -3.83 -8.47 -7.56
CA LEU A 9 -3.84 -7.03 -7.34
C LEU A 9 -3.83 -6.70 -5.83
N TYR A 10 -4.66 -7.37 -5.02
CA TYR A 10 -4.68 -7.14 -3.57
C TYR A 10 -3.34 -7.47 -2.91
N ILE A 11 -2.70 -8.57 -3.29
CA ILE A 11 -1.36 -8.93 -2.80
C ILE A 11 -0.34 -7.86 -3.22
N CYS A 12 -0.43 -7.37 -4.45
CA CYS A 12 0.49 -6.36 -4.93
C CYS A 12 0.31 -5.04 -4.15
N PHE A 13 -0.93 -4.58 -3.96
CA PHE A 13 -1.21 -3.39 -3.17
C PHE A 13 -0.81 -3.54 -1.70
N SER A 14 -0.97 -4.73 -1.09
CA SER A 14 -0.53 -4.93 0.29
C SER A 14 0.98 -4.74 0.43
N GLN A 15 1.76 -5.28 -0.52
CA GLN A 15 3.22 -5.11 -0.54
C GLN A 15 3.63 -3.64 -0.74
N LEU A 16 2.92 -2.89 -1.58
CA LEU A 16 3.21 -1.47 -1.84
C LEU A 16 2.85 -0.55 -0.66
N LEU A 17 1.98 -1.00 0.24
CA LEU A 17 1.56 -0.26 1.44
C LEU A 17 2.32 -0.68 2.71
N ASP A 18 3.18 -1.69 2.62
CA ASP A 18 4.12 -2.05 3.67
C ASP A 18 5.33 -1.11 3.66
N TYR A 19 6.10 -1.16 4.76
CA TYR A 19 7.32 -0.37 4.88
C TYR A 19 8.25 -0.62 3.67
N PRO A 20 8.78 0.44 3.04
CA PRO A 20 9.46 0.32 1.76
C PRO A 20 10.74 -0.50 1.89
N THR A 21 11.02 -1.29 0.87
CA THR A 21 12.26 -2.06 0.74
C THR A 21 12.89 -1.82 -0.63
N ALA A 22 14.08 -2.36 -0.87
CA ALA A 22 14.73 -2.30 -2.18
C ALA A 22 13.86 -2.89 -3.31
N ASP A 23 12.90 -3.76 -2.98
CA ASP A 23 12.01 -4.41 -3.95
C ASP A 23 10.84 -3.53 -4.41
N LEU A 24 10.62 -2.36 -3.78
CA LEU A 24 9.47 -1.49 -4.07
C LEU A 24 9.36 -1.12 -5.55
N LYS A 25 10.51 -0.95 -6.24
CA LYS A 25 10.57 -0.68 -7.68
C LYS A 25 9.97 -1.83 -8.49
N THR A 26 10.40 -3.06 -8.21
CA THR A 26 9.95 -4.27 -8.91
C THR A 26 8.50 -4.60 -8.60
N GLN A 27 8.08 -4.42 -7.34
CA GLN A 27 6.69 -4.59 -6.91
C GLN A 27 5.77 -3.61 -7.63
N THR A 28 6.17 -2.33 -7.73
CA THR A 28 5.39 -1.30 -8.42
C THR A 28 5.26 -1.61 -9.91
N GLN A 29 6.35 -2.05 -10.56
CA GLN A 29 6.31 -2.47 -11.96
C GLN A 29 5.34 -3.64 -12.19
N THR A 30 5.37 -4.63 -11.29
CA THR A 30 4.45 -5.77 -11.34
C THR A 30 3.00 -5.31 -11.19
N CYS A 31 2.73 -4.35 -10.30
CA CYS A 31 1.40 -3.75 -10.13
C CYS A 31 0.90 -3.11 -11.42
N ILE A 32 1.74 -2.30 -12.07
CA ILE A 32 1.43 -1.65 -13.34
C ILE A 32 1.05 -2.68 -14.40
N ASP A 33 1.82 -3.76 -14.51
CA ASP A 33 1.58 -4.77 -15.55
C ASP A 33 0.28 -5.55 -15.33
N LEU A 34 -0.10 -5.79 -14.06
CA LEU A 34 -1.42 -6.34 -13.71
C LEU A 34 -2.56 -5.34 -14.01
N LEU A 35 -2.37 -4.06 -13.69
CA LEU A 35 -3.38 -3.01 -13.90
C LEU A 35 -3.61 -2.72 -15.38
N LYS A 36 -2.59 -2.78 -16.24
CA LYS A 36 -2.70 -2.49 -17.68
C LYS A 36 -3.75 -3.33 -18.40
N THR A 37 -4.07 -4.52 -17.89
CA THR A 37 -5.04 -5.42 -18.54
C THR A 37 -6.46 -4.89 -18.47
N ASN A 38 -6.89 -4.35 -17.31
CA ASN A 38 -8.29 -4.01 -17.06
C ASN A 38 -8.51 -2.60 -16.46
N HIS A 39 -7.44 -1.91 -16.05
CA HIS A 39 -7.47 -0.65 -15.30
C HIS A 39 -6.38 0.33 -15.79
N ILE A 40 -6.44 0.72 -17.07
CA ILE A 40 -5.42 1.55 -17.73
C ILE A 40 -5.18 2.87 -16.98
N GLU A 41 -6.24 3.57 -16.56
CA GLU A 41 -6.10 4.84 -15.81
C GLU A 41 -5.35 4.65 -14.49
N ALA A 42 -5.61 3.54 -13.77
CA ALA A 42 -4.90 3.22 -12.54
C ALA A 42 -3.43 2.87 -12.81
N ALA A 43 -3.15 2.16 -13.92
CA ALA A 43 -1.79 1.85 -14.34
C ALA A 43 -0.98 3.13 -14.64
N GLU A 44 -1.60 4.16 -15.23
CA GLU A 44 -0.95 5.45 -15.49
C GLU A 44 -0.59 6.20 -14.20
N GLN A 45 -1.48 6.19 -13.20
CA GLN A 45 -1.17 6.79 -11.89
C GLN A 45 -0.05 6.02 -11.19
N MET A 46 -0.08 4.70 -11.27
CA MET A 46 0.97 3.85 -10.70
C MET A 46 2.32 4.04 -11.42
N ALA A 47 2.32 4.33 -12.72
CA ALA A 47 3.54 4.66 -13.46
C ALA A 47 4.20 5.97 -12.97
N LYS A 48 3.42 6.98 -12.60
CA LYS A 48 3.95 8.21 -11.97
C LYS A 48 4.56 7.91 -10.60
N PHE A 49 3.94 7.01 -9.83
CA PHE A 49 4.51 6.54 -8.57
C PHE A 49 5.85 5.80 -8.80
N LEU A 50 5.93 4.94 -9.82
CA LEU A 50 7.17 4.26 -10.18
C LEU A 50 8.29 5.25 -10.54
N GLU A 51 7.99 6.28 -11.34
CA GLU A 51 8.95 7.33 -11.69
C GLU A 51 9.48 8.03 -10.43
N PHE A 52 8.61 8.35 -9.47
CA PHE A 52 9.02 8.89 -8.18
C PHE A 52 9.94 7.92 -7.43
N VAL A 53 9.56 6.65 -7.27
CA VAL A 53 10.34 5.64 -6.54
C VAL A 53 11.70 5.39 -7.19
N GLN A 54 11.78 5.40 -8.51
CA GLN A 54 13.03 5.16 -9.24
C GLN A 54 14.09 6.22 -8.98
N ASN A 55 13.66 7.48 -8.79
CA ASN A 55 14.51 8.65 -8.64
C ASN A 55 14.91 8.95 -7.18
N LYS A 56 14.55 8.09 -6.23
CA LYS A 56 14.85 8.26 -4.81
C LYS A 56 15.68 7.10 -4.28
N ASP A 57 16.51 7.39 -3.29
CA ASP A 57 17.14 6.36 -2.47
C ASP A 57 16.13 5.77 -1.46
N ILE A 58 16.47 4.63 -0.88
CA ILE A 58 15.58 3.92 0.02
C ILE A 58 15.28 4.72 1.30
N GLY A 59 16.28 5.43 1.86
CA GLY A 59 16.10 6.20 3.09
C GLY A 59 15.09 7.32 2.93
N TYR A 60 15.10 8.01 1.78
CA TYR A 60 14.08 9.01 1.47
C TYR A 60 12.68 8.40 1.36
N LEU A 61 12.55 7.20 0.77
CA LEU A 61 11.27 6.51 0.65
C LEU A 61 10.75 6.06 2.02
N GLU A 62 11.65 5.59 2.90
CA GLU A 62 11.38 5.25 4.30
C GLU A 62 10.87 6.47 5.09
N GLU A 63 11.48 7.64 4.91
CA GLU A 63 11.03 8.89 5.52
C GLU A 63 9.62 9.29 5.05
N VAL A 64 9.37 9.21 3.73
CA VAL A 64 8.06 9.49 3.15
C VAL A 64 7.01 8.55 3.73
N TYR A 65 7.30 7.25 3.81
CA TYR A 65 6.40 6.27 4.42
C TYR A 65 6.08 6.63 5.87
N THR A 66 7.13 6.86 6.66
CA THR A 66 7.02 7.12 8.10
C THR A 66 6.16 8.36 8.37
N GLY A 67 6.38 9.46 7.64
CA GLY A 67 5.59 10.68 7.78
C GLY A 67 4.17 10.58 7.22
N THR A 68 3.95 9.71 6.23
CA THR A 68 2.61 9.52 5.66
C THR A 68 1.75 8.64 6.56
N PHE A 69 2.31 7.58 7.14
CA PHE A 69 1.54 6.45 7.65
C PHE A 69 1.84 5.99 9.08
N ASP A 70 3.02 6.31 9.63
CA ASP A 70 3.45 5.74 10.91
C ASP A 70 3.50 6.79 12.03
N VAL A 71 4.50 7.68 12.00
CA VAL A 71 4.74 8.63 13.10
C VAL A 71 3.96 9.92 12.85
N ASN A 72 2.87 10.12 13.61
CA ASN A 72 1.92 11.23 13.44
C ASN A 72 1.42 11.33 11.99
N PRO A 73 0.73 10.29 11.52
CA PRO A 73 0.52 10.09 10.09
C PRO A 73 -0.41 11.16 9.52
N ALA A 74 -0.05 11.66 8.34
CA ALA A 74 -0.98 12.43 7.53
C ALA A 74 -2.20 11.59 7.07
N CYS A 75 -2.03 10.27 6.98
CA CYS A 75 -3.06 9.31 6.58
C CYS A 75 -2.96 8.02 7.39
N HIS A 76 -3.99 7.68 8.15
CA HIS A 76 -4.03 6.40 8.87
C HIS A 76 -4.39 5.26 7.91
N ILE A 77 -3.50 4.27 7.71
CA ILE A 77 -3.79 3.10 6.86
C ILE A 77 -4.58 2.00 7.57
N PHE A 78 -4.55 1.97 8.91
CA PHE A 78 -5.19 0.90 9.67
C PHE A 78 -6.69 1.15 9.83
N ALA A 79 -7.50 0.27 9.25
CA ALA A 79 -8.97 0.35 9.33
C ALA A 79 -9.49 0.44 10.77
N GLY A 80 -8.85 -0.24 11.72
CA GLY A 80 -9.21 -0.14 13.13
C GLY A 80 -9.05 1.28 13.69
N HIS A 81 -8.04 2.03 13.25
CA HIS A 81 -7.86 3.43 13.63
C HIS A 81 -8.88 4.33 12.92
N LEU A 82 -9.12 4.14 11.61
CA LEU A 82 -10.12 4.91 10.86
C LEU A 82 -11.54 4.74 11.44
N LEU A 83 -11.89 3.53 11.86
CA LEU A 83 -13.25 3.20 12.33
C LEU A 83 -13.46 3.53 13.81
N PHE A 84 -12.42 3.40 14.64
CA PHE A 84 -12.57 3.43 16.09
C PHE A 84 -11.64 4.40 16.81
N GLY A 85 -10.74 5.09 16.10
CA GLY A 85 -9.74 5.98 16.66
C GLY A 85 -8.91 5.31 17.75
N GLU A 86 -8.87 5.93 18.93
CA GLU A 86 -8.20 5.39 20.12
C GLU A 86 -9.15 4.64 21.07
N SER A 87 -10.39 4.37 20.66
CA SER A 87 -11.37 3.74 21.56
C SER A 87 -11.05 2.26 21.83
N PHE A 88 -11.52 1.75 22.97
CA PHE A 88 -11.44 0.34 23.34
C PHE A 88 -12.02 -0.62 22.27
N LYS A 89 -12.95 -0.13 21.45
CA LYS A 89 -13.54 -0.89 20.33
C LYS A 89 -12.50 -1.31 19.29
N ARG A 90 -11.38 -0.57 19.18
CA ARG A 90 -10.24 -0.94 18.33
C ARG A 90 -9.64 -2.28 18.76
N GLY A 91 -9.49 -2.52 20.06
CA GLY A 91 -8.95 -3.78 20.59
C GLY A 91 -9.84 -4.97 20.24
N ALA A 92 -11.15 -4.83 20.43
CA ALA A 92 -12.12 -5.87 20.07
C ALA A 92 -12.16 -6.16 18.56
N PHE A 93 -12.04 -5.11 17.73
CA PHE A 93 -11.95 -5.26 16.28
C PHE A 93 -10.69 -6.03 15.85
N MET A 94 -9.52 -5.65 16.40
CA MET A 94 -8.26 -6.34 16.07
C MET A 94 -8.28 -7.81 16.48
N ALA A 95 -8.81 -8.14 17.66
CA ALA A 95 -8.95 -9.53 18.11
C ALA A 95 -9.86 -10.40 17.22
N GLY A 96 -10.75 -9.78 16.44
CA GLY A 96 -11.57 -10.48 15.45
C GLY A 96 -10.90 -10.66 14.08
N LEU A 97 -9.82 -9.92 13.79
CA LEU A 97 -9.04 -10.06 12.55
C LEU A 97 -7.92 -11.11 12.67
N GLU A 98 -7.48 -11.41 13.90
CA GLU A 98 -6.46 -12.45 14.19
C GLU A 98 -7.03 -13.88 14.24
N GLN A 99 -8.37 -14.04 14.17
CA GLN A 99 -9.07 -15.33 14.16
C GLN A 99 -9.32 -15.80 12.73
#